data_AF-A0A0Q0VMS3-F1
#
_entry.id   AF-A0A0Q0VMS3-F1
#
_cell.length_a   1.000
_cell.length_b   1.000
_cell.length_c   1.000
_cell.angle_alpha   90.00
_cell.angle_beta   90.00
_cell.angle_gamma   90.00
#
_symmetry.space_group_name_H-M   'P 1'
#
loop_
_entity.id
_entity.type
_entity.pdbx_description
1 polymer ?
#
loop_
_entity_poly.entity_id
_entity_poly.type
_entity_poly.pdbx_seq_one_letter_code
_entity_poly.pdbx_strand_id
1 'polypeptide(L)' 'MTLSEFTTSPVPLYLIPQALSTEIHRLGDTIVEVRLRRTSGHNYILNIHHEDQEESHGE' A
#
# COMPACT_ATOMS: atom_id res chain seq x y z
N MET A 1 10.19 -1.05 -15.17
CA MET A 1 9.27 -1.39 -14.07
C MET A 1 10.07 -1.40 -12.78
N THR A 2 10.03 -0.30 -12.05
CA THR A 2 10.52 -0.24 -10.67
C THR A 2 9.34 -0.62 -9.76
N LEU A 3 9.61 -1.47 -8.77
CA LEU A 3 8.64 -1.74 -7.72
C LEU A 3 8.93 -0.80 -6.56
N SER A 4 7.93 -0.03 -6.16
CA SER A 4 7.97 0.76 -4.93
C SER A 4 7.24 0.05 -3.80
N GLU A 5 7.71 0.26 -2.57
CA GLU A 5 7.13 -0.32 -1.35
C GLU A 5 6.76 0.79 -0.37
N PHE A 6 5.55 0.69 0.19
CA PHE A 6 5.08 1.54 1.27
C PHE A 6 4.65 0.71 2.49
N THR A 7 5.00 1.18 3.68
CA THR A 7 4.63 0.55 4.95
C THR A 7 3.81 1.49 5.82
N THR A 8 2.63 1.04 6.27
CA THR A 8 1.78 1.82 7.17
C THR A 8 2.28 1.79 8.61
N SER A 9 1.85 2.76 9.42
CA SER A 9 1.82 2.56 10.88
C SER A 9 0.82 1.44 11.24
N PRO A 10 0.95 0.79 12.42
CA PRO A 10 0.00 -0.23 12.86
C PRO A 10 -1.44 0.32 12.94
N VAL A 11 -2.38 -0.38 12.32
CA VAL A 11 -3.81 -0.06 12.36
C VAL A 11 -4.64 -1.25 12.90
N PRO A 12 -5.74 -1.02 13.62
CA PRO A 12 -6.69 -2.07 13.97
C PRO A 12 -7.23 -2.80 12.74
N LEU A 13 -7.62 -4.08 12.90
CA LEU A 13 -8.15 -4.91 11.80
C LEU A 13 -9.27 -4.22 11.01
N TYR A 14 -10.19 -3.55 11.69
CA TYR A 14 -11.35 -2.91 11.08
C TYR A 14 -10.99 -1.63 10.27
N LEU A 15 -9.79 -1.09 10.43
CA LEU A 15 -9.32 0.08 9.67
C LEU A 15 -8.43 -0.29 8.47
N ILE A 16 -8.11 -1.57 8.27
CA ILE A 16 -7.33 -2.03 7.11
C ILE A 16 -7.92 -1.55 5.78
N PRO A 17 -9.24 -1.67 5.49
CA PRO A 17 -9.79 -1.21 4.22
C PRO A 17 -9.60 0.29 4.00
N GLN A 18 -9.71 1.10 5.06
CA GLN A 18 -9.54 2.55 4.98
C GLN A 18 -8.07 2.93 4.78
N ALA A 19 -7.15 2.30 5.52
CA ALA A 19 -5.72 2.52 5.37
C ALA A 19 -5.25 2.18 3.94
N LEU A 20 -5.70 1.03 3.41
CA LEU A 20 -5.42 0.62 2.04
C LEU A 20 -5.99 1.62 1.02
N SER A 21 -7.25 2.03 1.16
CA SER A 21 -7.88 3.00 0.26
C SER A 21 -7.15 4.34 0.26
N THR A 22 -6.70 4.80 1.43
CA THR A 22 -5.93 6.06 1.56
C THR A 22 -4.64 5.99 0.74
N GLU A 23 -3.94 4.86 0.81
CA GLU A 23 -2.68 4.70 0.10
C GLU A 23 -2.84 4.54 -1.41
N ILE A 24 -3.88 3.83 -1.86
CA ILE A 24 -4.26 3.74 -3.28
C ILE A 24 -4.46 5.14 -3.87
N HIS A 25 -5.23 5.98 -3.18
CA HIS A 25 -5.49 7.35 -3.65
C HIS A 25 -4.25 8.25 -3.60
N ARG A 26 -3.32 7.98 -2.68
CA ARG A 26 -2.08 8.77 -2.52
C ARG A 26 -1.08 8.49 -3.64
N LEU A 27 -0.91 7.23 -4.01
CA LEU A 27 0.10 6.80 -4.96
C LEU A 27 -0.41 6.80 -6.40
N GLY A 28 -1.72 6.62 -6.63
CA GLY A 28 -2.30 6.63 -7.98
C GLY A 28 -1.91 5.43 -8.86
N ASP A 29 -0.94 4.62 -8.43
CA ASP A 29 -0.38 3.48 -9.15
C ASP A 29 -1.08 2.15 -8.85
N THR A 30 -0.86 1.20 -9.76
CA THR A 30 -1.37 -0.17 -9.65
C THR A 30 -0.75 -0.88 -8.45
N ILE A 31 -1.59 -1.31 -7.50
CA ILE A 31 -1.18 -2.24 -6.45
C ILE A 31 -0.99 -3.63 -7.05
N VAL A 32 0.20 -4.18 -6.84
CA VAL A 32 0.53 -5.55 -7.25
C VAL A 32 0.34 -6.51 -6.08
N GLU A 33 0.69 -6.09 -4.86
CA GLU A 33 0.61 -6.94 -3.68
C GLU A 33 0.35 -6.13 -2.40
N VAL A 34 -0.47 -6.68 -1.51
CA VAL A 34 -0.65 -6.18 -0.13
C VAL A 34 -0.32 -7.29 0.85
N ARG A 35 0.70 -7.09 1.68
CA ARG A 35 1.07 -8.01 2.76
C ARG A 35 0.66 -7.44 4.10
N LEU A 36 0.00 -8.26 4.91
CA LEU A 36 -0.44 -7.88 6.24
C LEU A 36 0.37 -8.60 7.31
N ARG A 37 0.97 -7.84 8.23
CA ARG A 37 1.63 -8.39 9.41
C ARG A 37 0.89 -8.00 10.67
N ARG A 38 0.36 -8.98 11.40
CA ARG A 38 -0.21 -8.77 12.74
C ARG A 38 0.92 -8.45 13.73
N THR A 39 0.67 -7.48 14.60
CA THR A 39 1.53 -7.06 15.71
C THR A 39 0.84 -7.31 17.05
N SER A 40 1.42 -6.84 18.16
CA SER A 40 0.76 -6.92 19.48
C SER A 40 -0.53 -6.08 19.50
N GLY A 41 -1.49 -6.50 20.33
CA GLY A 41 -2.74 -5.75 20.51
C GLY A 41 -3.69 -5.77 19.31
N HIS A 42 -3.61 -6.77 18.41
CA HIS A 42 -4.49 -6.89 17.24
C HIS A 42 -4.41 -5.72 16.25
N ASN A 43 -3.25 -5.07 16.20
CA ASN A 43 -2.92 -4.11 15.16
C ASN A 43 -2.16 -4.77 14.02
N TYR A 44 -2.24 -4.20 12.82
CA TYR A 44 -1.73 -4.74 11.59
C TYR A 44 -0.94 -3.68 10.86
N ILE A 45 0.21 -4.08 10.32
CA ILE A 45 1.00 -3.27 9.40
C ILE A 45 0.71 -3.77 7.99
N LEU A 46 0.43 -2.86 7.06
CA LEU A 46 0.31 -3.16 5.64
C LEU A 46 1.64 -2.79 4.97
N ASN A 47 2.22 -3.74 4.24
CA ASN A 47 3.24 -3.46 3.24
C ASN A 47 2.58 -3.55 1.88
N ILE A 48 2.64 -2.47 1.11
CA ILE A 48 1.98 -2.35 -0.17
C ILE A 48 3.05 -2.21 -1.24
N HIS A 49 3.00 -3.08 -2.23
CA HIS A 49 3.89 -3.09 -3.37
C HIS A 49 3.14 -2.57 -4.60
N HIS A 50 3.73 -1.58 -5.26
CA HIS A 50 3.17 -0.94 -6.44
C HIS A 50 4.12 -1.08 -7.62
N GLU A 51 3.57 -1.18 -8.81
CA GLU A 51 4.32 -0.99 -10.04
C GLU A 51 4.35 0.51 -10.33
N ASP A 52 5.55 1.10 -10.29
CA ASP A 52 5.70 2.46 -10.80
C ASP A 52 5.47 2.40 -12.31
N GLN A 53 4.44 3.08 -12.80
CA GLN A 53 4.40 3.43 -14.21
C GLN A 53 5.45 4.53 -14.40
N GLU A 54 6.58 4.20 -15.04
CA GLU A 54 7.37 5.23 -15.71
C GLU A 54 6.39 6.01 -16.57
N GLU A 55 6.19 7.30 -16.26
CA GLU A 55 5.37 8.19 -17.07
C GLU A 55 5.79 7.99 -18.52
N SER A 56 4.94 7.36 -19.33
CA SER A 56 5.06 7.48 -20.76
C SER A 56 4.69 8.93 -21.07
N HIS A 57 5.69 9.80 -20.99
CA HIS A 57 5.66 11.07 -21.68
C HIS A 57 5.48 10.71 -23.15
N GLY A 58 4.22 10.74 -23.59
CA GLY A 58 3.85 10.53 -24.97
C GLY A 58 4.48 11.62 -25.83
N GLU A 59 5.15 11.21 -26.90
CA GLU A 59 5.41 12.05 -28.08
C GLU A 59 4.14 12.16 -28.95
#